data_AF-A0A5D3DXE3-F1
#
_entry.id   AF-A0A5D3DXE3-F1
#
_cell.length_a   1.000
_cell.length_b   1.000
_cell.length_c   1.000
_cell.angle_alpha   90.00
_cell.angle_beta   90.00
_cell.angle_gamma   90.00
#
_symmetry.space_group_name_H-M   'P 1'
#
loop_
_entity.id
_entity.type
_entity.pdbx_description
1 polymer ?
#
loop_
_entity_poly.entity_id
_entity_poly.type
_entity_poly.pdbx_seq_one_letter_code
_entity_poly.pdbx_strand_id
1 'polypeptide(L)'
;MSNVFSPGELIGLLQAEQTGRALEEAICYQAVLLGIRKASLNTQSFISVSSFQETARVLAKAALRGRIDWSRGLKENLVLGGMIPVGTSEN
;
A
#
# COMPACT_ATOMS: atom_id res chain seq x y z
N MET A 1 9.69 -16.54 19.04
CA MET A 1 8.96 -15.32 18.66
C MET A 1 9.21 -15.10 17.18
N SER A 2 8.24 -15.40 16.31
CA SER A 2 8.35 -15.11 14.89
C SER A 2 8.05 -13.63 14.70
N ASN A 3 9.05 -12.83 14.34
CA ASN A 3 8.80 -11.43 14.00
C ASN A 3 7.82 -11.37 12.82
N VAL A 4 6.68 -10.70 13.01
CA VAL A 4 5.66 -10.51 11.97
C VAL A 4 6.19 -9.67 10.81
N PHE A 5 7.21 -8.83 11.07
CA PHE A 5 7.85 -7.97 10.09
C PHE A 5 9.31 -8.36 9.84
N SER A 6 9.75 -8.17 8.59
CA SER A 6 11.15 -8.35 8.23
C SER A 6 11.99 -7.11 8.60
N PRO A 7 13.28 -7.26 8.95
CA PRO A 7 14.16 -6.11 9.17
C PRO A 7 14.20 -5.20 7.94
N GLY A 8 13.90 -3.90 8.14
CA GLY A 8 13.87 -2.90 7.06
C GLY A 8 12.60 -2.88 6.21
N GLU A 9 11.58 -3.64 6.57
CA GLU A 9 10.27 -3.56 5.94
C GLU A 9 9.63 -2.18 6.15
N LEU A 10 9.13 -1.58 5.08
CA LEU A 10 8.44 -0.29 5.14
C LEU A 10 6.97 -0.54 5.46
N ILE A 11 6.55 -0.13 6.65
CA ILE A 11 5.17 -0.27 7.13
C ILE A 11 4.56 1.10 7.39
N GLY A 12 3.24 1.21 7.18
CA GLY A 12 2.50 2.40 7.58
C GLY A 12 2.42 2.49 9.11
N LEU A 13 2.49 3.70 9.66
CA LEU A 13 2.46 3.91 11.12
C LEU A 13 1.21 3.32 11.76
N LEU A 14 0.03 3.54 11.15
CA LEU A 14 -1.22 2.96 11.64
C LEU A 14 -1.19 1.42 11.66
N GLN A 15 -0.60 0.80 10.64
CA GLN A 15 -0.48 -0.65 10.57
C GLN A 15 0.45 -1.16 11.68
N ALA A 16 1.58 -0.49 11.90
CA ALA A 16 2.51 -0.81 12.99
C ALA A 16 1.80 -0.75 14.36
N GLU A 17 1.05 0.32 14.61
CA GLU A 17 0.31 0.50 15.87
C GLU A 17 -0.79 -0.54 16.06
N GLN A 18 -1.56 -0.85 15.01
CA GLN A 18 -2.61 -1.86 15.05
C GLN A 18 -2.06 -3.26 15.30
N THR A 19 -0.96 -3.62 14.63
CA THR A 19 -0.32 -4.92 14.84
C THR A 19 0.27 -5.03 16.24
N GLY A 20 0.86 -3.96 16.77
CA GLY A 20 1.41 -3.95 18.13
C GLY A 20 0.32 -4.13 19.19
N ARG A 21 -0.83 -3.48 19.00
CA ARG A 21 -2.00 -3.70 19.87
C ARG A 21 -2.55 -5.12 19.76
N ALA A 22 -2.65 -5.67 18.55
CA ALA A 22 -3.20 -7.01 18.33
C ALA A 22 -2.32 -8.13 18.91
N LEU A 23 -1.00 -7.93 18.95
CA LEU A 23 -0.03 -8.88 19.51
C LEU A 23 0.26 -8.64 20.99
N GLU A 24 -0.27 -7.57 21.58
CA GLU A 24 0.09 -7.10 22.93
C GLU A 24 1.60 -6.91 23.11
N GLU A 25 2.32 -6.60 22.02
CA GLU A 25 3.77 -6.48 21.96
C GLU A 25 4.19 -5.11 21.43
N ALA A 26 5.21 -4.51 22.06
CA ALA A 26 5.81 -3.28 21.57
C ALA A 26 6.65 -3.57 20.31
N ILE A 27 6.21 -3.07 19.16
CA ILE A 27 6.96 -3.17 17.91
C ILE A 27 7.98 -2.03 17.86
N CYS A 28 9.27 -2.36 17.81
CA CYS A 28 10.32 -1.39 17.56
C CYS A 28 10.37 -1.01 16.08
N TYR A 29 10.23 0.29 15.78
CA TYR A 29 10.34 0.83 14.44
C TYR A 29 11.09 2.17 14.45
N GLN A 30 11.56 2.58 13.28
CA GLN A 30 12.19 3.89 13.08
C GLN A 30 11.45 4.64 11.98
N ALA A 31 11.14 5.92 12.23
CA ALA A 31 10.55 6.77 11.21
C ALA A 31 11.54 6.99 10.06
N VAL A 32 11.09 6.75 8.82
CA VAL A 32 11.88 6.94 7.61
C VAL A 32 11.20 7.98 6.72
N LEU A 33 11.96 9.01 6.32
CA LEU A 33 11.48 9.99 5.34
C LEU A 33 11.68 9.46 3.92
N LEU A 34 10.60 9.40 3.14
CA LEU A 34 10.63 9.03 1.73
C LEU A 34 10.28 10.23 0.87
N GLY A 35 11.04 10.45 -0.20
CA GLY A 35 10.67 11.45 -1.21
C GLY A 35 9.37 11.06 -1.92
N ILE A 36 8.63 12.07 -2.42
CA ILE A 36 7.27 11.89 -2.98
C ILE A 36 7.21 10.77 -4.03
N ARG A 37 8.20 10.69 -4.93
CA ARG A 37 8.26 9.64 -5.97
C ARG A 37 8.36 8.24 -5.36
N LYS A 38 9.26 8.05 -4.38
CA LYS A 38 9.48 6.75 -3.73
C LYS A 38 8.28 6.35 -2.87
N ALA A 39 7.66 7.32 -2.18
CA ALA A 39 6.43 7.10 -1.43
C ALA A 39 5.29 6.65 -2.36
N SER A 40 5.07 7.32 -3.49
CA SER A 40 4.03 6.96 -4.47
C SER A 40 4.24 5.60 -5.13
N LEU A 41 5.49 5.16 -5.32
CA LEU A 41 5.81 3.84 -5.88
C LEU A 41 5.72 2.69 -4.86
N ASN A 42 5.61 3.01 -3.57
CA ASN A 42 5.55 2.03 -2.47
C ASN A 42 4.12 1.77 -1.98
N THR A 43 3.09 2.21 -2.71
CA THR A 43 1.71 1.93 -2.37
C THR A 43 1.36 0.47 -2.68
N GLN A 44 0.32 -0.05 -2.01
CA GLN A 44 -0.10 -1.43 -2.19
C GLN A 44 -0.75 -1.66 -3.56
N SER A 45 -1.48 -0.70 -4.09
CA SER A 45 -2.20 -0.84 -5.36
C SER A 45 -1.26 -0.75 -6.55
N PHE A 46 -1.16 -1.82 -7.34
CA PHE A 46 -0.31 -1.81 -8.53
C PHE A 46 -0.93 -0.99 -9.65
N ILE A 47 -2.27 -0.86 -9.69
CA ILE A 47 -2.98 -0.03 -10.69
C ILE A 47 -2.63 1.45 -10.48
N SER A 48 -2.59 1.90 -9.23
CA SER A 48 -2.22 3.28 -8.89
C SER A 48 -0.74 3.57 -9.14
N VAL A 49 0.13 2.62 -8.78
CA VAL A 49 1.57 2.73 -9.06
C VAL A 49 1.85 2.77 -10.56
N SER A 50 1.26 1.86 -11.36
CA SER A 50 1.55 1.73 -12.80
C SER A 50 1.07 2.93 -13.61
N SER A 51 0.06 3.64 -13.12
CA SER A 51 -0.45 4.89 -13.71
C SER A 51 0.29 6.13 -13.23
N PHE A 52 1.26 6.00 -12.31
CA PHE A 52 2.16 7.08 -11.93
C PHE A 52 3.39 7.07 -12.82
N GLN A 53 4.22 6.01 -12.74
CA GLN A 53 5.45 5.84 -13.52
C GLN A 53 5.81 4.34 -13.65
N GLU A 54 6.82 4.02 -14.48
CA GLU A 54 7.45 2.70 -14.58
C GLU A 54 6.46 1.55 -14.91
N THR A 55 5.43 1.86 -15.72
CA THR A 55 4.26 1.03 -16.00
C THR A 55 4.59 -0.44 -16.32
N ALA A 56 5.48 -0.68 -17.28
CA ALA A 56 5.85 -2.05 -17.69
C ALA A 56 6.50 -2.85 -16.56
N ARG A 57 7.40 -2.22 -15.78
CA ARG A 57 8.09 -2.86 -14.65
C ARG A 57 7.10 -3.23 -13.54
N VAL A 58 6.16 -2.33 -13.24
CA VAL A 58 5.17 -2.51 -12.18
C VAL A 58 4.20 -3.64 -12.54
N LEU A 59 3.68 -3.64 -13.76
CA LEU A 59 2.76 -4.67 -14.24
C LEU A 59 3.42 -6.04 -14.33
N ALA A 60 4.65 -6.13 -14.85
CA ALA A 60 5.40 -7.38 -14.89
C ALA A 60 5.61 -7.97 -13.49
N LYS A 61 5.99 -7.14 -12.51
CA LYS A 61 6.17 -7.57 -11.12
C LYS A 61 4.85 -7.99 -10.47
N ALA A 62 3.74 -7.33 -10.79
CA ALA A 62 2.42 -7.69 -10.31
C ALA A 62 1.96 -9.04 -10.88
N ALA A 63 2.12 -9.26 -12.19
CA ALA A 63 1.78 -10.50 -12.88
C ALA A 63 2.61 -11.68 -12.36
N LEU A 64 3.94 -11.54 -12.24
CA LEU A 64 4.82 -12.59 -11.71
C LEU A 64 4.47 -13.00 -10.27
N ARG A 65 3.94 -12.07 -9.48
CA ARG A 65 3.54 -12.31 -8.08
C ARG A 65 2.05 -12.67 -7.93
N GLY A 66 1.28 -12.72 -9.02
CA GLY A 66 -0.16 -12.94 -8.98
C GLY A 66 -0.91 -11.93 -8.10
N ARG A 67 -0.49 -10.66 -8.10
CA ARG A 67 -1.11 -9.64 -7.22
C ARG A 67 -2.54 -9.34 -7.68
N ILE A 68 -3.45 -9.23 -6.71
CA ILE A 68 -4.83 -8.77 -6.92
C ILE A 68 -4.97 -7.38 -6.31
N ASP A 69 -5.52 -6.45 -7.09
CA ASP A 69 -5.88 -5.11 -6.62
C ASP A 69 -7.37 -5.06 -6.31
N TRP A 70 -7.72 -4.63 -5.11
CA TRP A 70 -9.10 -4.63 -4.64
C TRP A 70 -9.80 -3.27 -4.83
N SER A 71 -9.18 -2.35 -5.57
CA SER A 71 -9.77 -1.04 -5.93
C SER A 71 -10.37 -0.28 -4.75
N ARG A 72 -9.67 -0.26 -3.61
CA ARG A 72 -10.15 0.42 -2.39
C ARG A 72 -9.84 1.91 -2.35
N GLY A 73 -9.04 2.41 -3.30
CA GLY A 73 -8.60 3.79 -3.34
C GLY A 73 -9.26 4.60 -4.45
N LEU A 74 -9.02 5.90 -4.41
CA LEU A 74 -9.56 6.86 -5.37
C LEU A 74 -9.10 6.58 -6.80
N LYS A 75 -7.79 6.36 -7.00
CA LYS A 75 -7.18 6.31 -8.33
C LYS A 75 -7.57 5.04 -9.08
N GLU A 76 -7.68 3.93 -8.37
CA GLU A 76 -8.07 2.63 -8.92
C GLU A 76 -9.53 2.66 -9.39
N ASN A 77 -10.43 3.18 -8.56
CA ASN A 77 -11.83 3.34 -8.93
C ASN A 77 -12.00 4.29 -10.12
N LEU A 78 -11.27 5.41 -10.13
CA LEU A 78 -11.30 6.33 -11.27
C LEU A 78 -10.86 5.64 -12.58
N VAL A 79 -9.75 4.90 -12.55
CA VAL A 79 -9.22 4.22 -13.75
C VAL A 79 -10.17 3.13 -14.27
N LEU A 80 -10.86 2.43 -13.36
CA LEU A 80 -11.80 1.36 -13.71
C LEU A 80 -13.22 1.88 -14.03
N GLY A 81 -13.49 3.17 -13.82
CA GLY A 81 -14.84 3.73 -13.97
C GLY A 81 -15.80 3.32 -12.85
N GLY A 82 -15.27 2.94 -11.69
CA GLY A 82 -16.04 2.61 -10.48
C GLY A 82 -16.43 3.86 -9.68
N MET A 83 -17.31 3.67 -8.69
CA MET A 83 -17.66 4.74 -7.75
C MET A 83 -16.43 5.12 -6.93
N ILE A 84 -16.05 6.39 -6.95
CA ILE A 84 -14.93 6.89 -6.16
C ILE A 84 -15.31 6.97 -4.67
N PRO A 85 -14.44 6.54 -3.74
CA PRO A 85 -14.73 6.57 -2.30
C PRO A 85 -14.47 7.98 -1.72
N VAL A 86 -15.27 8.96 -2.13
CA VAL A 86 -15.18 10.33 -1.62
C VAL A 86 -16.56 11.01 -1.67
N GLY A 87 -16.94 11.66 -0.57
CA GLY A 87 -18.20 12.41 -0.49
C GLY A 87 -19.43 11.50 -0.33
N THR A 88 -20.47 11.72 -1.13
CA THR A 88 -21.80 11.06 -1.03
C THR A 88 -21.80 9.55 -1.29
N SER A 89 -20.66 8.99 -1.70
CA SER A 89 -20.44 7.56 -1.91
C SER A 89 -20.17 6.76 -0.63
N GLU A 90 -20.00 7.41 0.53
CA GLU A 90 -19.76 6.76 1.83
C GLU A 90 -21.07 6.46 2.61
N ASN A 91 -22.07 5.88 1.94
CA ASN A 91 -23.28 5.42 2.62
C ASN A 91 -23.69 4.03 2.14
#